data_AF-A0A0C3AA81-F1
#
_entry.id   AF-A0A0C3AA81-F1
#
_cell.length_a   1.000
_cell.length_b   1.000
_cell.length_c   1.000
_cell.angle_alpha   90.00
_cell.angle_beta   90.00
_cell.angle_gamma   90.00
#
_symmetry.space_group_name_H-M   'P 1'
#
loop_
_entity.id
_entity.type
_entity.pdbx_description
1 polymer ?
#
loop_
_entity_poly.entity_id
_entity_poly.type
_entity_poly.pdbx_seq_one_letter_code
_entity_poly.pdbx_strand_id
1 'polypeptide(L)' 'GVGKTSLINNTFGIDDARPEHDKRGEANIEIPLYSKSNERFVLHDSKGFEPGENDNLQSVKAFIKRRKTHEAIQEQLHAV' A
#
# COMPACT_ATOMS: atom_id res chain seq x y z
N GLY A 1 -5.97 2.85 12.30
CA GLY A 1 -6.55 3.89 13.17
C GLY A 1 -6.40 5.34 12.72
N VAL A 2 -6.00 5.64 11.47
CA VAL A 2 -5.93 7.03 10.94
C VAL A 2 -6.83 7.27 9.72
N GLY A 3 -7.64 6.27 9.33
CA GLY A 3 -8.56 6.38 8.19
C GLY A 3 -8.05 5.84 6.85
N LYS A 4 -6.84 5.26 6.76
CA LYS A 4 -6.33 4.67 5.50
C LYS A 4 -7.27 3.62 4.92
N THR A 5 -7.68 2.62 5.68
CA THR A 5 -8.60 1.58 5.22
C THR A 5 -9.92 2.17 4.70
N SER A 6 -10.49 3.13 5.44
CA SER A 6 -11.70 3.84 5.01
C SER A 6 -11.49 4.63 3.72
N LEU A 7 -10.35 5.31 3.55
CA LEU A 7 -10.00 6.01 2.32
C LEU A 7 -9.85 5.03 1.15
N ILE A 8 -9.19 3.89 1.37
CA ILE A 8 -8.95 2.87 0.36
C ILE A 8 -10.28 2.32 -0.16
N ASN A 9 -11.15 1.89 0.76
CA ASN A 9 -12.42 1.28 0.40
C ASN A 9 -13.33 2.28 -0.32
N ASN A 10 -13.46 3.51 0.21
CA ASN A 10 -14.34 4.53 -0.36
C ASN A 10 -13.84 5.10 -1.68
N THR A 11 -12.52 5.16 -1.90
CA THR A 11 -11.93 5.81 -3.09
C THR A 11 -11.72 4.81 -4.22
N PHE A 12 -11.29 3.58 -3.91
CA PHE A 12 -10.87 2.60 -4.91
C PHE A 12 -11.78 1.38 -5.01
N GLY A 13 -12.81 1.25 -4.17
CA GLY A 13 -13.74 0.12 -4.21
C GLY A 13 -13.03 -1.22 -3.97
N ILE A 14 -12.04 -1.22 -3.07
CA ILE A 14 -11.30 -2.43 -2.68
C ILE A 14 -11.99 -3.03 -1.46
N ASP A 15 -12.96 -3.92 -1.69
CA ASP A 15 -13.65 -4.63 -0.59
C ASP A 15 -12.75 -5.66 0.12
N ASP A 16 -11.59 -5.98 -0.48
CA ASP A 16 -10.58 -6.93 0.02
C ASP A 16 -9.46 -6.24 0.83
N ALA A 17 -9.72 -5.07 1.41
CA ALA A 17 -8.88 -4.61 2.51
C ALA A 17 -9.02 -5.61 3.68
N ARG A 18 -8.17 -6.64 3.65
CA ARG A 18 -8.14 -7.77 4.59
C ARG A 18 -8.27 -7.31 6.04
N PRO A 19 -8.80 -8.14 6.96
CA PRO A 19 -8.90 -7.82 8.39
C PRO A 19 -7.55 -7.45 9.03
N GLU A 20 -6.44 -7.86 8.42
CA GLU A 20 -5.08 -7.42 8.74
C GLU A 20 -4.92 -5.89 8.62
N HIS A 21 -5.55 -5.23 7.64
CA HIS A 21 -5.52 -3.77 7.48
C HIS A 21 -6.37 -3.02 8.52
N ASP A 22 -7.32 -3.70 9.20
CA ASP A 22 -8.10 -3.08 10.27
C ASP A 22 -7.32 -3.01 11.58
N LYS A 23 -6.25 -3.80 11.73
CA LYS A 23 -5.35 -3.74 12.88
C LYS A 23 -4.14 -2.86 12.56
N ARG A 24 -3.85 -1.94 13.48
CA ARG A 24 -2.69 -1.03 13.39
C ARG A 24 -1.40 -1.87 13.34
N GLY A 25 -0.54 -1.63 12.34
CA GLY A 25 0.80 -2.24 12.25
C GLY A 25 0.90 -3.54 11.45
N GLU A 26 -0.20 -4.07 10.92
CA GLU A 26 -0.24 -5.37 10.23
C GLU A 26 -0.20 -5.27 8.69
N ALA A 27 -0.38 -4.06 8.12
CA ALA A 27 -0.31 -3.88 6.68
C ALA A 27 1.07 -4.28 6.11
N ASN A 28 1.07 -4.93 4.95
CA ASN A 28 2.27 -5.34 4.25
C ASN A 28 2.31 -4.69 2.86
N ILE A 29 3.22 -3.73 2.68
CA ILE A 29 3.39 -2.98 1.43
C ILE A 29 3.77 -3.87 0.25
N GLU A 30 4.30 -5.07 0.49
CA GLU A 30 4.66 -6.01 -0.57
C GLU A 30 3.44 -6.71 -1.17
N ILE A 31 2.32 -6.78 -0.45
CA ILE A 31 1.12 -7.46 -0.93
C ILE A 31 0.19 -6.46 -1.61
N PRO A 32 -0.04 -6.56 -2.93
CA PRO A 32 -0.92 -5.65 -3.65
C PRO A 32 -2.38 -5.85 -3.25
N LEU A 33 -3.12 -4.74 -3.28
CA LEU A 33 -4.58 -4.70 -3.21
C LEU A 33 -5.12 -4.35 -4.59
N TYR A 34 -6.01 -5.20 -5.11
CA TYR A 34 -6.59 -5.03 -6.43
C TYR A 34 -7.99 -4.42 -6.33
N SER A 35 -8.26 -3.38 -7.12
CA SER A 35 -9.60 -2.84 -7.24
C SER A 35 -10.48 -3.76 -8.09
N LYS A 36 -11.65 -4.12 -7.55
CA LYS A 36 -12.67 -4.90 -8.28
C LYS A 36 -13.37 -4.04 -9.35
N SER A 37 -13.37 -2.72 -9.18
CA SER A 37 -14.00 -1.78 -10.11
C SER A 37 -13.05 -1.29 -11.21
N ASN A 38 -11.73 -1.39 -11.02
CA ASN A 38 -10.75 -1.04 -12.03
C ASN A 38 -9.46 -1.86 -11.87
N GLU A 39 -9.28 -2.87 -12.72
CA GLU A 39 -8.10 -3.76 -12.73
C GLU A 39 -6.76 -3.05 -12.98
N ARG A 40 -6.78 -1.81 -13.49
CA ARG A 40 -5.56 -1.01 -13.67
C ARG A 40 -5.11 -0.29 -12.39
N PHE A 41 -5.95 -0.28 -11.34
CA PHE A 41 -5.59 0.25 -10.04
C PHE A 41 -5.13 -0.87 -9.12
N VAL A 42 -3.82 -0.84 -8.83
CA VAL A 42 -3.18 -1.66 -7.81
C VAL A 42 -2.67 -0.74 -6.72
N LEU A 43 -3.06 -1.02 -5.48
CA LEU A 43 -2.68 -0.21 -4.33
C LEU A 43 -1.74 -1.00 -3.40
N HIS A 44 -0.74 -0.32 -2.84
CA HIS A 44 0.16 -0.86 -1.82
C HIS A 44 0.03 -0.05 -0.53
N ASP A 45 -0.43 -0.68 0.55
CA ASP A 45 -0.62 -0.04 1.87
C ASP A 45 0.57 -0.35 2.81
N SER A 46 1.16 0.69 3.41
CA SER A 46 2.24 0.55 4.40
C SER A 46 1.71 0.42 5.83
N LYS A 47 2.57 0.17 6.83
CA LYS A 47 2.12 0.12 8.24
C LYS A 47 1.68 1.47 8.82
N GLY A 48 1.96 2.57 8.12
CA GLY A 48 1.84 3.93 8.64
C GLY A 48 3.10 4.34 9.42
N PHE A 49 3.33 5.65 9.54
CA PHE A 49 4.54 6.19 10.19
C PHE A 49 4.23 6.70 11.59
N GLU A 50 5.11 6.41 12.54
CA GLU A 50 5.04 6.94 13.90
C GLU A 50 6.22 7.87 14.20
N PRO A 51 6.06 8.91 15.05
CA PRO A 51 7.16 9.77 15.43
C PRO A 51 8.32 8.98 16.06
N GLY A 52 9.53 9.18 15.54
CA GLY A 52 10.74 8.48 16.01
C GLY A 52 10.94 7.07 15.43
N GLU A 53 10.00 6.57 14.63
CA GLU A 53 10.08 5.27 13.98
C GLU A 53 10.78 5.40 12.61
N ASN A 54 11.95 4.79 12.46
CA ASN A 54 12.74 4.87 11.23
C ASN A 54 12.57 3.63 10.34
N ASP A 55 12.22 2.48 10.91
CA ASP A 55 12.25 1.20 10.19
C ASP A 55 11.22 1.16 9.06
N ASN A 56 9.95 1.49 9.31
CA ASN A 56 8.93 1.53 8.26
C ASN A 56 9.23 2.63 7.22
N LEU A 57 9.83 3.76 7.61
CA LEU A 57 10.28 4.77 6.66
C LEU A 57 11.34 4.21 5.70
N GLN A 58 12.32 3.46 6.21
CA GLN A 58 13.32 2.81 5.36
C GLN A 58 12.69 1.71 4.49
N SER A 59 11.78 0.91 5.04
CA SER A 59 11.06 -0.13 4.27
C SER A 59 10.27 0.47 3.10
N VAL A 60 9.54 1.57 3.32
CA VAL A 60 8.79 2.26 2.26
C VAL A 60 9.73 2.88 1.22
N LYS A 61 10.84 3.51 1.64
CA LYS A 61 11.85 4.03 0.70
C LYS A 61 12.46 2.93 -0.15
N ALA A 62 12.78 1.78 0.46
CA ALA A 62 13.32 0.63 -0.24
C ALA A 62 12.31 0.06 -1.26
N PHE A 63 11.04 -0.07 -0.85
CA PHE A 63 9.95 -0.47 -1.73
C PHE A 63 9.84 0.46 -2.95
N ILE A 64 9.73 1.78 -2.75
CA ILE A 64 9.63 2.76 -3.83
C ILE A 64 10.84 2.65 -4.76
N LYS A 65 12.06 2.59 -4.21
CA LYS A 65 13.28 2.49 -5.02
C LYS A 65 13.30 1.24 -5.89
N ARG A 66 12.88 0.09 -5.35
CA ARG A 66 12.82 -1.18 -6.08
C ARG A 66 11.74 -1.17 -7.17
N ARG A 67 10.58 -0.59 -6.89
CA ARG A 67 9.46 -0.54 -7.84
C ARG A 67 9.62 0.57 -8.90
N LYS A 68 10.34 1.66 -8.64
CA LYS A 68 10.43 2.83 -9.53
C LYS A 68 10.88 2.50 -10.96
N THR A 69 11.81 1.57 -11.13
CA THR A 69 12.39 1.23 -12.44
C THR A 69 12.44 -0.29 -12.65
N HIS A 70 11.45 -1.01 -12.12
CA HIS A 70 11.37 -2.45 -12.29
C HIS A 70 11.25 -2.82 -13.78
N GLU A 71 11.90 -3.91 -14.22
CA GLU A 71 11.93 -4.27 -15.65
C GLU A 71 10.52 -4.55 -16.21
N ALA A 72 9.71 -5.29 -15.45
CA ALA A 72 8.30 -5.48 -15.75
C ALA A 72 7.50 -4.21 -15.43
N ILE A 73 6.87 -3.61 -16.44
CA ILE A 73 6.05 -2.38 -16.30
C ILE A 73 4.91 -2.57 -15.30
N GLN A 74 4.26 -3.73 -15.29
CA GLN A 74 3.19 -4.06 -14.33
C GLN A 74 3.67 -4.07 -12.87
N GLU A 75 4.98 -4.19 -12.64
CA GLU A 75 5.58 -4.13 -11.32
C GLU A 75 6.14 -2.73 -11.01
N GLN A 76 5.98 -1.74 -11.89
CA GLN A 76 6.46 -0.39 -11.64
C GLN A 76 5.48 0.40 -10.76
N LEU A 77 6.03 1.22 -9.87
CA LEU A 77 5.22 2.18 -9.11
C LEU A 77 5.01 3.44 -9.95
N HIS A 78 3.75 3.73 -10.29
CA HIS A 78 3.39 4.85 -11.16
C HIS A 78 3.06 6.14 -10.41
N ALA A 79 2.61 6.05 -9.15
CA ALA A 79 2.27 7.18 -8.29
C ALA A 79 2.54 6.83 -6.81
N VAL A 80 2.84 7.85 -5.99
CA VAL A 80 3.11 7.77 -4.54
C VAL A 80 2.30 8.83 -3.81
#